data_AF-A0A2S7IU41-F1
#
_entry.id   AF-A0A2S7IU41-F1
#
_cell.length_a   1.000
_cell.length_b   1.000
_cell.length_c   1.000
_cell.angle_alpha   90.00
_cell.angle_beta   90.00
_cell.angle_gamma   90.00
#
_symmetry.space_group_name_H-M   'P 1'
#
loop_
_entity.id
_entity.type
_entity.pdbx_description
1 polymer ?
#
loop_
_entity_poly.entity_id
_entity_poly.type
_entity_poly.pdbx_seq_one_letter_code
_entity_poly.pdbx_strand_id
1 'polypeptide(L)' 'VAAREAGNMGDRDSDPTNLIESVEIGKQLLMTRGELTTFSIANDIAKYFAIIPAMLMDCYPPLGALNIMGLATPQ' A
#
# COMPACT_ATOMS: atom_id res chain seq x y z
N VAL A 1 0.02 33.41 -18.57
CA VAL A 1 1.46 33.22 -18.21
C VAL A 1 1.66 33.23 -16.70
N ALA A 2 1.02 34.11 -15.92
CA ALA A 2 1.12 34.20 -14.45
C ALA A 2 0.82 32.90 -13.66
N ALA A 3 -0.23 32.13 -13.99
CA ALA A 3 -0.54 30.89 -13.25
C ALA A 3 0.49 29.76 -13.48
N ARG A 4 1.09 29.70 -14.68
CA ARG A 4 2.12 28.69 -15.02
C ARG A 4 3.46 28.95 -14.33
N GLU A 5 3.83 30.22 -14.15
CA GLU A 5 5.10 30.59 -13.49
C GLU A 5 5.01 30.57 -11.97
N ALA A 6 3.82 30.76 -11.39
CA ALA A 6 3.60 30.69 -9.95
C ALA A 6 3.32 29.28 -9.42
N GLY A 7 3.17 28.27 -10.29
CA GLY A 7 2.78 26.90 -9.89
C GLY A 7 1.36 26.79 -9.32
N ASN A 8 0.55 27.84 -9.45
CA ASN A 8 -0.82 27.88 -8.96
C ASN A 8 -1.75 27.18 -9.95
N MET A 9 -2.79 26.53 -9.41
CA MET A 9 -3.87 25.97 -10.22
C MET A 9 -4.48 27.10 -11.06
N GLY A 10 -4.23 27.07 -12.37
CA GLY A 10 -4.76 28.05 -13.29
C GLY A 10 -6.20 27.71 -13.60
N ASP A 11 -7.14 28.29 -12.85
CA ASP A 11 -8.56 28.17 -13.17
C ASP A 11 -8.83 28.92 -14.48
N ARG A 12 -9.20 28.16 -15.52
CA ARG A 12 -9.41 28.67 -16.87
C ARG A 12 -10.79 29.31 -17.03
N ASP A 13 -11.74 28.99 -16.14
CA ASP A 13 -13.14 29.41 -16.25
C ASP A 13 -13.70 30.09 -14.96
N SER A 14 -12.86 30.30 -13.93
CA SER A 14 -13.23 31.01 -12.69
C SER A 14 -14.50 30.44 -12.01
N ASP A 15 -14.73 29.13 -12.13
CA ASP A 15 -15.87 28.44 -11.52
C ASP A 15 -15.41 27.79 -10.20
N PRO A 16 -15.98 28.17 -9.05
CA PRO A 16 -15.62 27.60 -7.74
C PRO A 16 -15.76 26.07 -7.67
N THR A 17 -16.50 25.44 -8.59
CA THR A 17 -16.68 23.99 -8.67
C THR A 17 -15.38 23.26 -9.07
N ASN A 18 -14.55 23.86 -9.94
CA ASN A 18 -13.30 23.26 -10.42
C ASN A 18 -12.28 23.02 -9.28
N LEU A 19 -12.33 23.85 -8.24
CA LEU A 19 -11.47 23.71 -7.06
C LEU A 19 -11.88 22.53 -6.19
N ILE A 20 -13.19 22.26 -6.08
CA ILE A 20 -13.71 21.11 -5.33
C ILE A 20 -13.29 19.81 -6.01
N GLU A 21 -13.44 19.73 -7.34
CA GLU A 21 -13.04 18.56 -8.13
C GLU A 21 -11.54 18.27 -7.99
N SER A 22 -10.70 19.30 -8.00
CA SER A 22 -9.25 19.13 -7.82
C SER A 22 -8.86 18.61 -6.43
N VAL A 23 -9.53 19.10 -5.38
CA VAL A 23 -9.32 18.60 -4.01
C VAL A 23 -9.81 17.15 -3.89
N GLU A 24 -10.92 16.78 -4.54
CA GLU A 24 -11.44 15.43 -4.53
C GLU A 24 -10.50 14.43 -5.21
N ILE A 25 -10.00 14.77 -6.41
CA ILE A 25 -8.97 13.96 -7.11
C ILE A 25 -7.70 13.85 -6.24
N GLY A 26 -7.25 14.96 -5.64
CA GLY A 26 -6.09 14.96 -4.74
C GLY A 26 -6.28 14.04 -3.54
N LYS A 27 -7.47 14.07 -2.91
CA LYS A 27 -7.84 13.19 -1.80
C LYS A 27 -7.83 11.73 -2.21
N GLN A 28 -8.41 11.39 -3.36
CA GLN A 28 -8.44 10.01 -3.85
C GLN A 28 -7.03 9.47 -4.12
N LEU A 29 -6.16 10.26 -4.76
CA LEU A 29 -4.76 9.89 -5.00
C LEU A 29 -4.01 9.65 -3.68
N LEU A 30 -4.25 10.46 -2.65
CA LEU A 30 -3.65 10.27 -1.33
C LEU A 30 -4.20 9.02 -0.62
N MET A 31 -5.51 8.78 -0.68
CA MET A 31 -6.15 7.60 -0.10
C MET A 31 -5.60 6.32 -0.70
N THR A 32 -5.61 6.19 -2.03
CA THR A 32 -5.12 4.98 -2.70
C THR A 32 -3.65 4.71 -2.38
N ARG A 33 -2.82 5.75 -2.26
CA ARG A 33 -1.41 5.58 -1.89
C ARG A 33 -1.23 5.12 -0.44
N GLY A 34 -2.00 5.69 0.49
CA GLY A 34 -1.99 5.26 1.90
C GLY A 34 -2.50 3.83 2.09
N GLU A 35 -3.54 3.47 1.35
CA GLU A 35 -4.11 2.12 1.35
C GLU A 35 -3.12 1.10 0.79
N LEU A 36 -2.50 1.38 -0.35
CA LEU A 36 -1.56 0.45 -0.99
C LEU A 36 -0.31 0.22 -0.14
N THR A 37 0.21 1.25 0.52
CA THR A 37 1.37 1.12 1.42
C THR A 37 1.03 0.27 2.64
N THR A 38 -0.13 0.51 3.27
CA THR A 38 -0.60 -0.29 4.41
C THR A 38 -0.85 -1.74 4.02
N PHE A 39 -1.53 -1.95 2.88
CA PHE A 39 -1.79 -3.28 2.31
C PHE A 39 -0.49 -4.03 2.01
N SER A 40 0.49 -3.36 1.40
CA SER A 40 1.79 -3.96 1.09
C SER A 40 2.54 -4.38 2.35
N ILE A 41 2.54 -3.56 3.40
CA ILE A 41 3.17 -3.89 4.68
C ILE A 41 2.50 -5.12 5.31
N ALA A 42 1.17 -5.15 5.34
CA ALA A 42 0.42 -6.30 5.87
C ALA A 42 0.72 -7.59 5.07
N ASN A 43 0.84 -7.48 3.75
CA ASN A 43 1.20 -8.59 2.90
C ASN A 43 2.63 -9.09 3.19
N ASP A 44 3.59 -8.20 3.42
CA ASP A 44 4.96 -8.60 3.74
C ASP A 44 5.04 -9.34 5.09
N ILE A 45 4.25 -8.92 6.09
CA ILE A 45 4.11 -9.66 7.35
C ILE A 45 3.59 -11.08 7.09
N ALA A 46 2.56 -11.24 6.26
CA ALA A 46 2.02 -12.56 5.91
C ALA A 46 3.08 -13.44 5.22
N LYS A 47 3.88 -12.88 4.32
CA LYS A 47 4.97 -13.62 3.65
C LYS A 47 6.00 -14.13 4.65
N TYR A 48 6.37 -13.37 5.67
CA TYR A 48 7.32 -13.84 6.69
C TYR A 48 6.78 -15.06 7.45
N PHE A 49 5.48 -15.05 7.80
CA PHE A 49 4.84 -16.20 8.44
C PHE A 49 4.74 -17.43 7.54
N ALA A 50 4.72 -17.28 6.22
CA ALA A 50 4.76 -18.41 5.30
C ALA A 50 6.19 -18.95 5.09
N ILE A 51 7.13 -18.05 4.81
CA ILE A 51 8.48 -18.41 4.33
C ILE A 51 9.39 -18.88 5.47
N ILE A 52 9.37 -18.22 6.63
CA ILE A 52 10.27 -18.57 7.75
C ILE A 52 10.03 -20.01 8.24
N PRO A 53 8.78 -20.45 8.51
CA PRO A 53 8.53 -21.82 8.91
C PRO A 53 8.89 -22.80 7.79
N ALA A 54 8.51 -22.51 6.53
CA ALA A 54 8.81 -23.37 5.39
C ALA A 54 10.32 -23.67 5.26
N MET A 55 11.19 -22.67 5.42
CA MET A 55 12.64 -22.89 5.30
C MET A 55 13.29 -23.53 6.52
N LEU A 56 12.68 -23.40 7.71
CA LEU A 56 13.34 -23.78 8.97
C LEU A 56 12.79 -25.04 9.62
N MET A 57 11.56 -25.47 9.30
CA MET A 57 10.95 -26.67 9.89
C MET A 57 11.73 -27.95 9.61
N ASP A 58 12.36 -28.07 8.43
CA ASP A 58 13.16 -29.24 8.06
C ASP A 58 14.46 -29.34 8.89
N CYS A 59 15.05 -28.19 9.25
CA CYS A 59 16.29 -28.12 10.01
C CYS A 59 16.07 -28.08 11.53
N TYR A 60 14.94 -27.52 11.98
CA TYR A 60 14.61 -27.30 13.39
C TYR A 60 13.13 -27.65 13.64
N PRO A 61 12.80 -28.92 13.89
CA PRO A 61 11.42 -29.40 14.07
C PRO A 61 10.58 -28.64 15.11
N PRO A 62 11.14 -28.15 16.25
CA PRO A 62 10.37 -27.35 17.21
C PRO A 62 9.81 -26.03 16.64
N LEU A 63 10.41 -25.51 15.55
CA LEU A 63 9.92 -24.30 14.87
C LEU A 63 8.65 -24.55 14.05
N GLY A 64 8.16 -25.79 13.96
CA GLY A 64 6.84 -26.10 13.38
C GLY A 64 5.68 -25.36 14.05
N ALA A 65 5.83 -24.95 15.31
CA ALA A 65 4.87 -24.10 16.01
C ALA A 65 4.69 -22.71 15.35
N LEU A 66 5.65 -22.24 14.55
CA LEU A 66 5.56 -20.99 13.81
C LEU A 66 4.74 -21.11 12.52
N ASN A 67 4.37 -22.32 12.09
CA ASN A 67 3.46 -22.55 10.96
C ASN A 67 2.00 -22.25 11.36
N ILE A 68 1.73 -20.98 11.65
CA ILE A 68 0.39 -20.48 12.02
C ILE A 68 -0.59 -20.68 10.85
N MET A 69 -0.10 -20.65 9.61
CA MET A 69 -0.91 -20.82 8.39
C MET A 69 -1.23 -22.28 8.05
N GLY A 70 -0.66 -23.26 8.77
CA GLY A 70 -0.91 -24.68 8.52
C GLY A 70 -0.49 -25.16 7.13
N LEU A 71 0.55 -24.56 6.54
CA LEU A 71 1.05 -24.93 5.21
C LEU A 71 1.56 -26.38 5.22
N ALA A 72 1.03 -27.20 4.30
CA ALA A 72 1.27 -28.65 4.26
C ALA A 72 2.63 -29.02 3.66
N THR A 73 3.17 -28.18 2.77
CA THR A 73 4.47 -28.36 2.11
C THR A 73 5.28 -27.06 2.16
N PRO A 74 6.61 -27.13 2.31
CA PRO A 74 7.48 -25.95 2.23
C PRO A 74 7.54 -25.28 0.85
N GLN A 75 7.15 -26.00 -0.21
CA GLN A 75 7.04 -25.55 -1.60
C GLN A 75 5.57 -25.39 -2.00
#